data_AF-A0AAE4Z6Q7-F1
#
_entry.id   AF-A0AAE4Z6Q7-F1
#
_cell.length_a   1.000
_cell.length_b   1.000
_cell.length_c   1.000
_cell.angle_alpha   90.00
_cell.angle_beta   90.00
_cell.angle_gamma   90.00
#
_symmetry.space_group_name_H-M   'P 1'
#
loop_
_entity.id
_entity.type
_entity.pdbx_description
1 polymer ?
#
loop_
_entity_poly.entity_id
_entity_poly.type
_entity_poly.pdbx_seq_one_letter_code
_entity_poly.pdbx_strand_id
1 'polypeptide(L)'
;MAQVKIDADVWEVRLGQERPRPGYRLVLFFSQPTGQRPYRVTEVPEDRYGSQDDIDQLSKKELTELFKQSTSLDIPVYRSDEVEDVVMKKK
;
A
#
# COMPACT_ATOMS: atom_id res chain seq x y z
N MET A 1 10.28 -7.87 -9.72
CA MET A 1 9.78 -7.35 -8.43
C MET A 1 10.57 -6.10 -8.11
N ALA A 2 9.89 -4.97 -8.06
CA ALA A 2 10.46 -3.66 -7.78
C ALA A 2 10.95 -3.57 -6.33
N GLN A 3 12.12 -2.96 -6.14
CA GLN A 3 12.71 -2.75 -4.82
C GLN A 3 13.33 -1.36 -4.73
N VAL A 4 13.24 -0.74 -3.56
CA VAL A 4 13.85 0.54 -3.26
C VAL A 4 14.58 0.48 -1.93
N LYS A 5 15.82 0.99 -1.89
CA LYS A 5 16.57 1.14 -0.65
C LYS A 5 16.36 2.55 -0.13
N ILE A 6 15.79 2.66 1.07
CA ILE A 6 15.56 3.93 1.75
C ILE A 6 16.21 3.84 3.12
N ASP A 7 17.09 4.80 3.43
CA ASP A 7 17.96 4.77 4.61
C ASP A 7 18.79 3.47 4.67
N ALA A 8 18.59 2.66 5.71
CA ALA A 8 19.25 1.38 5.91
C ALA A 8 18.39 0.18 5.45
N ASP A 9 17.12 0.41 5.11
CA ASP A 9 16.14 -0.65 4.84
C ASP A 9 15.90 -0.86 3.34
N VAL A 10 15.64 -2.12 2.99
CA VAL A 10 15.21 -2.51 1.64
C VAL A 10 13.71 -2.75 1.67
N TRP A 11 13.01 -2.03 0.79
CA TRP A 11 11.57 -2.09 0.65
C TRP A 11 11.20 -2.75 -0.67
N GLU A 12 10.46 -3.85 -0.58
CA GLU A 12 9.80 -4.48 -1.72
C GLU A 12 8.53 -3.72 -2.07
N VAL A 13 8.35 -3.41 -3.35
CA VAL A 13 7.22 -2.62 -3.84
C VAL A 13 6.28 -3.51 -4.64
N ARG A 14 5.01 -3.53 -4.26
CA ARG A 14 3.98 -4.35 -4.90
C ARG A 14 2.73 -3.53 -5.18
N LEU A 15 2.10 -3.80 -6.31
CA LEU A 15 0.77 -3.30 -6.59
C LEU A 15 -0.25 -4.13 -5.80
N GLY A 16 -1.04 -3.44 -4.97
CA GLY A 16 -2.17 -4.01 -4.27
C GLY A 16 -3.27 -4.40 -5.25
N GLN A 17 -3.99 -5.47 -4.93
CA GLN A 17 -5.18 -5.87 -5.68
C GLN A 17 -6.42 -5.06 -5.28
N GLU A 18 -6.35 -4.38 -4.14
CA GLU A 18 -7.42 -3.55 -3.59
C GLU A 18 -7.54 -2.22 -4.34
N ARG A 19 -8.79 -1.78 -4.50
CA ARG A 19 -9.15 -0.50 -5.10
C ARG A 19 -9.85 0.34 -4.02
N PRO A 20 -9.17 1.32 -3.40
CA PRO A 20 -9.73 2.10 -2.31
C PRO A 20 -10.88 3.00 -2.79
N ARG A 21 -10.80 3.45 -4.05
CA ARG A 21 -11.81 4.24 -4.74
C ARG A 21 -11.70 4.06 -6.27
N PRO A 22 -12.76 4.38 -7.04
CA PRO A 22 -12.73 4.28 -8.50
C PRO A 22 -11.57 5.08 -9.12
N GLY A 23 -10.84 4.47 -10.05
CA GLY A 23 -9.70 5.09 -10.74
C GLY A 23 -8.39 5.11 -9.96
N TYR A 24 -8.32 4.49 -8.78
CA TYR A 24 -7.12 4.42 -7.95
C TYR A 24 -6.78 2.99 -7.53
N ARG A 25 -5.49 2.74 -7.31
CA ARG A 25 -4.93 1.50 -6.76
C ARG A 25 -3.98 1.79 -5.61
N LEU A 26 -3.70 0.77 -4.82
CA LEU A 26 -2.71 0.86 -3.75
C LEU A 26 -1.35 0.36 -4.24
N VAL A 27 -0.29 1.06 -3.88
CA VAL A 27 1.08 0.56 -3.93
C VAL A 27 1.54 0.31 -2.51
N LEU A 28 2.01 -0.90 -2.26
CA LEU A 28 2.41 -1.43 -0.96
C LEU A 28 3.93 -1.53 -0.90
N PHE A 29 4.51 -1.05 0.20
CA PHE A 29 5.93 -1.13 0.49
C PHE A 29 6.15 -2.04 1.69
N PHE A 30 6.84 -3.16 1.47
CA PHE A 30 7.15 -4.17 2.49
C PHE A 30 8.62 -4.11 2.88
N SER A 31 8.93 -3.95 4.17
CA SER A 31 10.31 -4.01 4.65
C SER A 31 10.83 -5.47 4.61
N GLN A 32 11.88 -5.72 3.84
CA GLN A 32 12.50 -7.05 3.66
C GLN A 32 13.21 -7.63 4.89
N PRO A 33 13.93 -6.87 5.75
CA PRO A 33 14.71 -7.48 6.85
C PRO A 33 13.88 -8.26 7.87
N THR A 34 12.56 -8.05 7.94
CA THR A 34 11.70 -8.78 8.88
C THR A 34 10.42 -9.34 8.28
N GLY A 35 9.98 -8.89 7.09
CA GLY A 35 8.65 -9.21 6.56
C GLY A 35 7.51 -8.82 7.51
N GLN A 36 7.84 -8.12 8.59
CA GLN A 36 6.97 -7.68 9.65
C GLN A 36 6.90 -6.16 9.59
N ARG A 37 5.74 -5.67 10.03
CA ARG A 37 5.33 -4.27 10.01
C ARG A 37 6.42 -3.35 10.59
N PRO A 38 6.52 -2.10 10.11
CA PRO A 38 5.52 -1.38 9.30
C PRO A 38 5.60 -1.67 7.79
N TYR A 39 4.45 -1.84 7.15
CA TYR A 39 4.33 -1.66 5.69
C TYR A 39 3.76 -0.26 5.42
N ARG A 40 4.21 0.36 4.33
CA ARG A 40 3.69 1.68 3.91
C ARG A 40 2.80 1.51 2.70
N VAL A 41 1.83 2.40 2.56
CA VAL A 41 0.90 2.39 1.43
C VAL A 41 0.80 3.77 0.80
N THR A 42 0.64 3.82 -0.52
CA THR A 42 0.26 5.05 -1.23
C THR A 42 -0.82 4.74 -2.26
N GLU A 43 -1.69 5.71 -2.52
CA GLU A 43 -2.70 5.63 -3.56
C GLU A 43 -2.11 6.15 -4.87
N VAL A 44 -2.28 5.41 -5.95
CA VAL A 44 -1.82 5.80 -7.28
C VAL A 44 -2.98 5.73 -8.28
N PRO A 45 -3.00 6.59 -9.31
CA PRO A 45 -4.03 6.54 -10.35
C PRO A 45 -3.88 5.25 -11.17
N GLU A 46 -4.99 4.53 -11.36
CA GLU A 46 -5.03 3.26 -12.12
C GLU A 46 -4.62 3.44 -13.59
N ASP A 47 -4.89 4.61 -14.17
CA ASP A 47 -4.55 4.94 -15.56
C ASP A 47 -3.03 4.91 -15.83
N ARG A 48 -2.23 5.26 -14.81
CA ARG A 48 -0.76 5.28 -14.89
C ARG A 48 -0.11 4.01 -14.36
N TYR A 49 -0.79 3.30 -13.45
CA TYR A 49 -0.24 2.14 -12.74
C TYR A 49 -1.27 1.00 -12.76
N GLY A 50 -1.56 0.50 -13.96
CA GLY A 50 -2.61 -0.49 -14.20
C GLY A 50 -2.17 -1.91 -13.90
N SER A 51 -0.87 -2.17 -13.85
CA SER A 51 -0.27 -3.48 -13.70
C SER A 51 0.98 -3.46 -12.82
N GLN A 52 1.37 -4.63 -12.32
CA GLN A 52 2.62 -4.79 -11.57
C GLN A 52 3.83 -4.45 -12.45
N ASP A 53 3.75 -4.68 -13.76
CA ASP A 53 4.80 -4.35 -14.72
C ASP A 53 5.08 -2.83 -14.76
N ASP A 54 4.04 -2.00 -14.67
CA ASP A 54 4.19 -0.54 -14.60
C ASP A 54 5.01 -0.10 -13.38
N ILE A 55 4.87 -0.82 -12.25
CA ILE A 55 5.64 -0.57 -11.03
C ILE A 55 7.08 -1.09 -11.17
N ASP A 56 7.26 -2.26 -11.79
CA ASP A 56 8.57 -2.85 -12.05
C ASP A 56 9.43 -2.03 -13.02
N GLN A 57 8.80 -1.27 -13.92
CA GLN A 57 9.49 -0.36 -14.84
C GLN A 57 9.88 1.00 -14.20
N LEU A 58 9.42 1.31 -12.98
CA LEU A 58 9.70 2.59 -12.36
C LEU A 58 11.18 2.78 -12.03
N SER A 59 11.64 4.00 -12.25
CA SER A 59 12.98 4.42 -11.85
C SER A 59 13.12 4.38 -10.32
N LYS A 60 14.34 4.16 -9.81
CA LYS A 60 14.61 4.28 -8.36
C LYS A 60 14.15 5.63 -7.77
N LYS A 61 14.28 6.70 -8.55
CA LYS A 61 13.81 8.04 -8.16
C LYS A 61 12.29 8.07 -8.00
N GLU A 62 11.55 7.49 -8.93
CA GLU A 62 10.08 7.45 -8.88
C GLU A 62 9.58 6.59 -7.72
N LEU A 63 10.19 5.43 -7.50
CA LEU A 63 9.90 4.58 -6.33
C LEU A 63 10.17 5.31 -5.01
N THR A 64 11.25 6.08 -4.94
CA THR A 64 11.58 6.92 -3.77
C THR A 64 10.52 8.01 -3.55
N GLU A 65 10.04 8.65 -4.61
CA GLU A 65 9.00 9.68 -4.49
C GLU A 65 7.67 9.08 -4.05
N LEU A 66 7.26 7.93 -4.61
CA LEU A 66 6.08 7.20 -4.15
C LEU A 66 6.22 6.77 -2.68
N PHE A 67 7.42 6.34 -2.27
CA PHE A 67 7.70 6.01 -0.87
C PHE A 67 7.55 7.23 0.05
N LYS A 68 8.03 8.41 -0.34
CA LYS A 68 7.85 9.64 0.45
C LYS A 68 6.39 10.04 0.59
N GLN A 69 5.58 9.80 -0.45
CA GLN A 69 4.14 10.04 -0.45
C GLN A 69 3.36 8.95 0.30
N SER A 70 4.02 7.85 0.69
CA SER A 70 3.37 6.74 1.37
C SER A 70 3.16 7.04 2.85
N THR A 71 1.96 6.70 3.32
CA THR A 71 1.61 6.73 4.74
C THR A 71 2.04 5.42 5.38
N SER A 72 2.70 5.53 6.54
CA SER A 72 2.99 4.37 7.38
C SER A 72 1.68 3.87 7.98
N LEU A 73 1.25 2.66 7.59
CA LEU A 73 0.22 1.95 8.31
C LEU A 73 0.90 1.20 9.45
N ASP A 74 1.18 1.92 10.53
CA ASP A 74 1.15 1.28 11.85
C ASP A 74 -0.28 0.78 12.00
N ILE A 75 -0.51 -0.50 12.31
CA ILE A 75 -1.89 -0.95 12.46
C ILE A 75 -2.50 -0.09 13.56
N PRO A 76 -3.59 0.66 13.32
CA PRO A 76 -4.50 0.86 14.43
C PRO A 76 -4.87 -0.55 14.87
N VAL A 77 -4.55 -0.89 16.12
CA VAL A 77 -5.14 -2.05 16.79
C VAL A 77 -6.61 -1.95 16.46
N TYR A 78 -7.15 -2.87 15.66
CA TYR A 78 -8.60 -2.99 15.53
C TYR A 78 -9.08 -3.20 16.97
N ARG A 79 -9.54 -2.14 17.63
CA ARG A 79 -10.48 -2.31 18.73
C ARG A 79 -11.71 -2.85 18.04
N SER A 80 -11.94 -4.16 18.18
CA SER A 80 -13.13 -4.86 17.72
C SER A 80 -14.42 -4.39 18.42
N ASP A 81 -14.45 -3.16 18.96
CA ASP A 81 -15.49 -2.64 19.85
C ASP A 81 -16.33 -1.53 19.20
N GLU A 82 -16.03 -1.12 17.95
CA GLU A 82 -16.73 0.02 17.29
C GLU A 82 -17.35 -0.35 15.93
N VAL A 83 -17.87 -1.57 15.81
CA VAL A 83 -18.84 -1.91 14.74
C VAL A 83 -20.14 -2.39 15.38
N GLU A 84 -20.68 -1.61 16.30
CA GLU A 84 -22.09 -1.71 16.66
C GLU A 84 -22.92 -0.81 15.71
N ASP A 85 -24.02 -1.41 15.26
CA ASP A 85 -25.20 -0.80 14.67
C ASP A 85 -25.16 -0.38 13.18
N VAL A 86 -25.45 -1.35 12.30
CA VAL A 86 -26.48 -1.12 11.27
C VAL A 86 -27.43 -2.33 11.20
N VAL A 87 -28.52 -2.18 11.94
CA VAL A 87 -29.84 -2.80 11.72
C VAL A 87 -30.10 -3.15 10.25
N MET A 88 -30.51 -4.40 9.96
CA MET A 88 -31.73 -4.65 9.16
C MET A 88 -32.39 -5.98 9.54
N LYS A 89 -33.60 -5.83 10.11
CA LYS A 89 -34.64 -6.84 10.27
C LYS A 89 -35.12 -7.41 8.92
N LYS A 90 -35.75 -8.58 9.06
CA LYS A 90 -36.78 -9.25 8.21
C LYS A 90 -36.19 -10.45 7.44
N LYS A 91 -36.76 -11.65 7.52
CA LYS A 91 -38.13 -12.07 7.84
C LYS A 91 -38.12 -13.50 8.37
#